data_AF-A0A840WDG1-F1
#
_entry.id   AF-A0A840WDG1-F1
#
_cell.length_a   1.000
_cell.length_b   1.000
_cell.length_c   1.000
_cell.angle_alpha   90.00
_cell.angle_beta   90.00
_cell.angle_gamma   90.00
#
_symmetry.space_group_name_H-M   'P 1'
#
loop_
_entity.id
_entity.type
_entity.pdbx_description
1 polymer ?
#
loop_
_entity_poly.entity_id
_entity_poly.type
_entity_poly.pdbx_seq_one_letter_code
_entity_poly.pdbx_strand_id
1 'polypeptide(L)'
;METSALVDAWRRLLINPHATWVLFEHGTCVVLTEPGEDLHAQALELLREYGPVRAGTPAGDFGVIHPDTAEGWVVTGHHPDILTYVPPGAVAEESDFGIGAQGRSQRHRDGTELRVVYAQDGRTVSAEEA
;
A
#
# COMPACT_ATOMS: atom_id res chain seq x y z
N MET A 1 -5.67 -13.23 1.64
CA MET A 1 -6.84 -12.34 1.49
C MET A 1 -7.09 -12.20 0.01
N GLU A 2 -8.35 -12.19 -0.42
CA GLU A 2 -8.66 -12.05 -1.84
C GLU A 2 -8.31 -10.64 -2.34
N THR A 3 -7.81 -10.52 -3.57
CA THR A 3 -7.45 -9.23 -4.18
C THR A 3 -8.61 -8.23 -4.15
N SER A 4 -9.86 -8.68 -4.36
CA SER A 4 -11.04 -7.82 -4.31
C SER A 4 -11.24 -7.14 -2.95
N ALA A 5 -11.02 -7.87 -1.85
CA ALA A 5 -11.14 -7.32 -0.50
C ALA A 5 -10.06 -6.27 -0.22
N LEU A 6 -8.83 -6.49 -0.70
CA LEU A 6 -7.76 -5.49 -0.61
C LEU A 6 -8.09 -4.24 -1.43
N VAL A 7 -8.64 -4.41 -2.64
CA VAL A 7 -9.05 -3.28 -3.47
C VAL A 7 -10.13 -2.44 -2.80
N ASP A 8 -11.14 -3.08 -2.22
CA ASP A 8 -12.22 -2.40 -1.52
C ASP A 8 -11.74 -1.67 -0.26
N ALA A 9 -10.81 -2.28 0.50
CA ALA A 9 -10.17 -1.62 1.63
C ALA A 9 -9.42 -0.37 1.18
N TRP A 10 -8.57 -0.47 0.15
CA TRP A 10 -7.81 0.67 -0.36
C TRP A 10 -8.68 1.80 -0.91
N ARG A 11 -9.82 1.49 -1.56
CA ARG A 11 -10.78 2.51 -1.99
C ARG A 11 -11.42 3.28 -0.84
N ARG A 12 -11.61 2.65 0.34
CA ARG A 12 -12.14 3.33 1.54
C ARG A 12 -11.07 4.15 2.27
N LEU A 13 -9.82 3.69 2.19
CA LEU A 13 -8.66 4.35 2.80
C LEU A 13 -8.22 5.58 2.00
N LEU A 14 -8.24 5.48 0.66
CA LEU A 14 -7.91 6.58 -0.23
C LEU A 14 -9.15 7.46 -0.43
N ILE A 15 -9.25 8.50 0.38
CA ILE A 15 -10.37 9.47 0.38
C ILE A 15 -10.59 10.12 -0.99
N ASN A 16 -9.53 10.22 -1.81
CA ASN A 16 -9.61 10.75 -3.17
C ASN A 16 -10.02 9.66 -4.18
N PRO A 17 -11.23 9.72 -4.78
CA PRO A 17 -11.66 8.73 -5.78
C PRO A 17 -10.84 8.78 -7.08
N HIS A 18 -10.17 9.91 -7.35
CA HIS A 18 -9.26 10.09 -8.49
C HIS A 18 -7.81 9.75 -8.14
N ALA A 19 -7.55 9.14 -6.99
CA ALA A 19 -6.22 8.63 -6.69
C ALA A 19 -5.81 7.59 -7.74
N THR A 20 -4.59 7.75 -8.26
CA THR A 20 -3.94 6.74 -9.09
C THR A 20 -3.03 5.92 -8.20
N TRP A 21 -3.19 4.61 -8.18
CA TRP A 21 -2.46 3.74 -7.26
C TRP A 21 -2.35 2.31 -7.79
N VAL A 22 -1.33 1.61 -7.32
CA VAL A 22 -1.01 0.22 -7.69
C VAL A 22 -0.93 -0.64 -6.43
N LEU A 23 -1.60 -1.78 -6.46
CA LEU A 23 -1.67 -2.74 -5.37
C LEU A 23 -0.81 -3.97 -5.66
N PHE A 24 -0.07 -4.38 -4.64
CA PHE A 24 0.73 -5.58 -4.63
C PHE A 24 0.09 -6.70 -3.80
N GLU A 25 0.52 -7.94 -4.06
CA GLU A 25 -0.10 -9.18 -3.58
C GLU A 25 -0.32 -9.22 -2.06
N HIS A 26 0.63 -8.70 -1.27
CA HIS A 26 0.59 -8.74 0.20
C HIS A 26 0.01 -7.48 0.83
N GLY A 27 -0.68 -6.64 0.05
CA GLY A 27 -1.44 -5.50 0.56
C GLY A 27 -0.67 -4.18 0.61
N THR A 28 0.55 -4.13 0.05
CA THR A 28 1.24 -2.86 -0.18
C THR A 28 0.64 -2.11 -1.36
N CYS A 29 0.35 -0.83 -1.16
CA CYS A 29 -0.15 0.10 -2.16
C CYS A 29 0.91 1.18 -2.40
N VAL A 30 1.13 1.49 -3.67
CA VAL A 30 1.93 2.64 -4.11
C VAL A 30 0.98 3.66 -4.71
N VAL A 31 0.88 4.83 -4.07
CA VAL A 31 0.10 5.97 -4.58
C VAL A 31 0.99 6.75 -5.56
N LEU A 32 0.46 7.05 -6.75
CA LEU A 32 1.19 7.78 -7.79
C LEU A 32 0.64 9.21 -7.87
N THR A 33 1.30 10.13 -7.18
CA THR A 33 0.93 11.56 -7.13
C THR A 33 1.18 12.26 -8.47
N GLU A 34 2.22 11.84 -9.19
CA GLU A 34 2.54 12.25 -10.56
C GLU A 34 2.60 11.01 -11.47
N PRO A 35 1.43 10.50 -11.94
CA PRO A 35 1.37 9.25 -12.69
C PRO A 35 1.91 9.39 -14.12
N GLY A 36 2.93 8.59 -14.44
CA GLY A 36 3.49 8.44 -15.77
C GLY A 36 2.61 7.61 -16.72
N GLU A 37 3.10 7.32 -17.92
CA GLU A 37 2.35 6.53 -18.90
C GLU A 37 2.12 5.09 -18.42
N ASP A 38 3.15 4.44 -17.88
CA ASP A 38 3.09 3.07 -17.34
C ASP A 38 3.10 3.09 -15.80
N LEU A 39 1.90 2.99 -15.21
CA LEU A 39 1.70 2.95 -13.77
C LEU A 39 2.38 1.74 -13.11
N HIS A 40 2.36 0.59 -13.79
CA HIS A 40 2.96 -0.63 -13.26
C HIS A 40 4.48 -0.48 -13.18
N ALA A 41 5.12 -0.03 -14.27
CA ALA A 41 6.56 0.18 -14.28
C ALA A 41 7.00 1.19 -13.21
N GLN A 42 6.28 2.31 -13.08
CA GLN A 42 6.57 3.34 -12.08
C GLN A 42 6.43 2.78 -10.64
N ALA A 43 5.35 2.07 -10.34
CA ALA A 43 5.14 1.48 -9.02
C ALA A 43 6.17 0.38 -8.70
N LEU A 44 6.58 -0.42 -9.70
CA LEU A 44 7.62 -1.44 -9.55
C LEU A 44 8.97 -0.82 -9.23
N GLU A 45 9.32 0.30 -9.85
CA GLU A 45 10.56 1.03 -9.57
C GLU A 45 10.59 1.54 -8.13
N LEU A 46 9.53 2.26 -7.72
CA LEU A 46 9.39 2.77 -6.35
C LEU A 46 9.44 1.63 -5.32
N LEU A 47 8.67 0.56 -5.53
CA LEU A 47 8.61 -0.50 -4.54
C LEU A 47 9.90 -1.34 -4.50
N ARG A 48 10.61 -1.49 -5.61
CA ARG A 48 11.93 -2.15 -5.62
C ARG A 48 12.97 -1.36 -4.82
N GLU A 49 12.91 -0.03 -4.89
CA GLU A 49 13.83 0.85 -4.17
C GLU A 49 13.50 0.93 -2.67
N TYR A 50 12.23 1.14 -2.34
CA TYR A 50 11.79 1.52 -0.99
C TYR A 50 11.04 0.41 -0.24
N GLY A 51 10.65 -0.68 -0.90
CA GLY A 51 9.93 -1.80 -0.30
C GLY A 51 10.80 -2.68 0.60
N PRO A 52 11.95 -3.20 0.12
CA PRO A 52 12.77 -4.10 0.91
C PRO A 52 13.37 -3.43 2.15
N VAL A 53 13.07 -3.98 3.32
CA VAL A 53 13.71 -3.58 4.58
C VAL A 53 15.14 -4.11 4.59
N ARG A 54 16.12 -3.19 4.64
CA ARG A 54 17.53 -3.53 4.82
C ARG A 54 17.94 -3.21 6.25
N ALA A 55 18.60 -4.16 6.93
CA ALA A 55 19.07 -3.95 8.30
C ALA A 55 19.97 -2.72 8.40
N GLY A 56 19.78 -1.89 9.43
CA GLY A 56 20.55 -0.66 9.64
C GLY A 56 20.18 0.51 8.72
N THR A 57 19.03 0.45 8.03
CA THR A 57 18.51 1.55 7.19
C THR A 57 17.21 2.12 7.74
N PRO A 58 16.85 3.37 7.37
CA PRO A 58 15.56 3.97 7.73
C PRO A 58 14.33 3.15 7.29
N ALA A 59 14.51 2.20 6.36
CA ALA A 59 13.43 1.29 5.94
C ALA A 59 12.91 0.39 7.08
N GLY A 60 13.62 0.32 8.22
CA GLY A 60 13.18 -0.37 9.43
C GLY A 60 12.12 0.37 10.24
N ASP A 61 12.01 1.69 10.08
CA ASP A 61 11.04 2.53 10.78
C ASP A 61 9.65 2.40 10.14
N PHE A 62 8.62 2.52 10.99
CA PHE A 62 7.24 2.47 10.58
C PHE A 62 6.37 3.37 11.45
N GLY A 63 5.28 3.86 10.85
CA GLY A 63 4.15 4.44 11.57
C GLY A 63 2.92 3.54 11.41
N VAL A 64 2.00 3.61 12.38
CA VAL A 64 0.69 2.96 12.30
C VAL A 64 -0.39 4.03 12.30
N ILE A 65 -1.26 3.97 11.30
CA ILE A 65 -2.45 4.80 11.18
C ILE A 65 -3.65 3.92 11.52
N HIS A 66 -4.53 4.45 12.36
CA HIS A 66 -5.82 3.86 12.75
C HIS A 66 -6.93 4.62 11.99
N PRO A 67 -7.31 4.18 10.77
CA PRO A 67 -8.30 4.87 9.96
C PRO A 67 -9.71 4.66 10.50
N ASP A 68 -10.52 5.73 10.52
CA ASP A 68 -11.94 5.64 10.90
C ASP A 68 -12.82 5.02 9.79
N THR A 69 -12.30 4.91 8.56
CA THR A 69 -13.08 4.56 7.35
C THR A 69 -12.95 3.10 6.93
N ALA A 70 -12.07 2.32 7.55
CA ALA A 70 -11.86 0.92 7.23
C ALA A 70 -11.55 0.12 8.49
N GLU A 71 -11.98 -1.15 8.51
CA GLU A 71 -11.53 -2.08 9.53
C GLU A 71 -10.04 -2.41 9.27
N GLY A 72 -9.18 -2.37 10.28
CA GLY A 72 -7.74 -2.62 10.16
C GLY A 72 -6.88 -1.36 10.20
N TRP A 73 -5.62 -1.48 9.77
CA TRP A 73 -4.60 -0.44 9.95
C TRP A 73 -3.80 -0.18 8.69
N VAL A 74 -3.24 1.01 8.59
CA VAL A 74 -2.27 1.35 7.55
C VAL A 74 -0.90 1.54 8.17
N VAL A 75 0.07 0.82 7.65
CA VAL A 75 1.47 0.93 8.06
C VAL A 75 2.20 1.78 7.03
N THR A 76 2.83 2.84 7.52
CA THR A 76 3.70 3.73 6.74
C THR A 76 5.16 3.33 6.92
N GLY A 77 6.01 3.74 6.00
CA GLY A 77 7.45 3.52 6.08
C GLY A 77 8.24 4.76 5.66
N HIS A 78 9.42 4.52 5.09
CA HIS A 78 10.33 5.59 4.69
C HIS A 78 9.79 6.47 3.54
N HIS A 79 9.09 5.86 2.57
CA HIS A 79 8.51 6.58 1.44
C HIS A 79 7.04 6.93 1.74
N PRO A 80 6.62 8.21 1.63
CA PRO A 80 5.29 8.65 2.02
C PRO A 80 4.17 8.01 1.18
N ASP A 81 4.46 7.72 -0.09
CA ASP A 81 3.48 7.16 -1.02
C ASP A 81 3.42 5.62 -1.03
N ILE A 82 4.19 4.96 -0.16
CA ILE A 82 4.16 3.50 -0.02
C ILE A 82 3.53 3.14 1.32
N LEU A 83 2.34 2.57 1.23
CA LEU A 83 1.48 2.30 2.37
C LEU A 83 1.15 0.81 2.37
N THR A 84 0.99 0.20 3.55
CA THR A 84 0.67 -1.24 3.63
C THR A 84 -0.52 -1.47 4.53
N TYR A 85 -1.55 -2.12 4.01
CA TYR A 85 -2.75 -2.43 4.77
C TYR A 85 -2.54 -3.70 5.60
N VAL A 86 -2.97 -3.66 6.86
CA VAL A 86 -2.98 -4.80 7.77
C VAL A 86 -4.44 -5.01 8.19
N PRO A 87 -5.07 -6.14 7.82
CA PRO A 87 -6.44 -6.41 8.20
C PRO A 87 -6.56 -6.75 9.69
N PRO A 88 -7.75 -6.57 10.29
CA PRO A 88 -8.02 -7.09 11.63
C PRO A 88 -7.75 -8.61 11.69
N GLY A 89 -7.22 -9.08 12.82
CA GLY A 89 -6.85 -10.49 13.01
C GLY A 89 -5.59 -10.96 12.27
N ALA A 90 -4.87 -10.10 11.53
CA ALA A 90 -3.56 -10.45 10.96
C ALA A 90 -2.46 -10.64 12.02
N VAL A 91 -2.65 -10.09 13.22
CA VAL A 91 -1.72 -10.18 14.34
C VAL A 91 -2.45 -10.71 15.56
N ALA A 92 -1.74 -11.46 16.40
CA ALA A 92 -2.31 -12.02 17.63
C ALA A 92 -2.55 -10.94 18.70
N GLU A 93 -1.69 -9.92 18.74
CA GLU A 93 -1.82 -8.75 19.60
C GLU A 93 -1.87 -7.49 18.74
N GLU A 94 -3.00 -6.77 18.80
CA GLU A 94 -3.29 -5.54 18.04
C GLU A 94 -2.58 -4.31 18.65
N SER A 95 -1.30 -4.46 18.97
CA SER A 95 -0.43 -3.35 19.38
C SER A 95 0.17 -2.67 18.16
N ASP A 96 0.44 -1.37 18.23
CA ASP A 96 1.11 -0.62 17.15
C ASP A 96 2.43 -1.28 16.72
N PHE A 97 3.18 -1.86 17.66
CA PHE A 97 4.39 -2.59 17.33
C PHE A 97 4.12 -3.86 16.51
N GLY A 98 3.14 -4.68 16.92
CA GLY A 98 2.77 -5.90 16.22
C GLY A 98 2.23 -5.62 14.82
N ILE A 99 1.32 -4.64 14.72
CA ILE A 99 0.73 -4.17 13.46
C ILE A 99 1.82 -3.64 12.54
N GLY A 100 2.68 -2.76 13.03
CA GLY A 100 3.78 -2.19 12.25
C GLY A 100 4.79 -3.24 11.79
N ALA A 101 5.14 -4.20 12.63
CA ALA A 101 6.01 -5.31 12.25
C ALA A 101 5.40 -6.19 11.15
N GLN A 102 4.09 -6.47 11.23
CA GLN A 102 3.35 -7.21 10.21
C GLN A 102 3.30 -6.45 8.87
N GLY A 103 2.92 -5.17 8.90
CA GLY A 103 2.92 -4.32 7.70
C GLY A 103 4.30 -4.20 7.06
N ARG A 104 5.35 -4.06 7.87
CA ARG A 104 6.73 -4.05 7.40
C ARG A 104 7.12 -5.36 6.72
N SER A 105 6.71 -6.50 7.27
CA SER A 105 6.97 -7.81 6.68
C SER A 105 6.28 -7.97 5.32
N GLN A 106 5.01 -7.55 5.22
CA GLN A 106 4.25 -7.56 3.96
C GLN A 106 4.93 -6.67 2.89
N ARG A 107 5.29 -5.43 3.25
CA ARG A 107 6.03 -4.52 2.35
C ARG A 107 7.35 -5.09 1.87
N HIS A 108 8.10 -5.75 2.75
CA HIS A 108 9.36 -6.38 2.37
C HIS A 108 9.13 -7.51 1.34
N ARG A 109 8.06 -8.31 1.52
CA ARG A 109 7.68 -9.35 0.56
C ARG A 109 7.27 -8.75 -0.78
N ASP A 110 6.38 -7.76 -0.78
CA ASP A 110 5.96 -7.11 -2.02
C ASP A 110 7.13 -6.40 -2.74
N GLY A 111 8.07 -5.80 -2.00
CA GLY A 111 9.29 -5.22 -2.57
C GLY A 111 10.32 -6.22 -3.09
N THR A 112 10.20 -7.50 -2.73
CA THR A 112 11.08 -8.58 -3.20
C THR A 112 10.42 -9.38 -4.34
N GLU A 113 9.13 -9.70 -4.19
CA GLU A 113 8.35 -10.50 -5.12
C GLU A 113 7.84 -9.65 -6.30
N LEU A 114 7.57 -8.36 -6.08
CA LEU A 114 7.17 -7.36 -7.08
C LEU A 114 5.97 -7.79 -7.94
N ARG A 115 4.96 -8.37 -7.29
CA ARG A 115 3.74 -8.87 -7.96
C ARG A 115 2.60 -7.88 -7.82
N VAL A 116 2.30 -7.19 -8.92
CA VAL A 116 1.13 -6.32 -9.02
C VAL A 116 -0.13 -7.16 -9.21
N VAL A 117 -1.16 -6.88 -8.42
CA VAL A 117 -2.46 -7.57 -8.50
C VAL A 117 -3.60 -6.66 -8.95
N TYR A 118 -3.42 -5.34 -8.84
CA TYR A 118 -4.42 -4.36 -9.28
C TYR A 118 -3.77 -2.99 -9.53
N ALA A 119 -4.34 -2.21 -10.45
CA ALA A 119 -3.99 -0.81 -10.67
C ALA A 119 -5.26 0.01 -10.94
N GLN A 120 -5.35 1.18 -10.32
CA GLN A 120 -6.40 2.17 -10.59
C GLN A 120 -5.76 3.37 -11.25
N ASP A 121 -6.26 3.74 -12.44
CA ASP A 121 -5.91 4.98 -13.11
C ASP A 121 -6.96 6.05 -12.82
N GLY A 122 -6.61 7.02 -11.97
CA GLY A 122 -7.51 8.11 -11.63
C GLY A 122 -7.75 9.09 -12.79
N ARG A 123 -6.86 9.11 -13.80
CA ARG A 123 -6.95 9.99 -14.97
C ARG A 123 -8.11 9.61 -15.88
N THR A 124 -8.51 8.33 -15.88
CA THR A 124 -9.61 7.83 -16.71
C THR A 124 -10.98 7.98 -16.05
N VAL A 125 -11.02 8.22 -14.74
CA VAL A 125 -12.28 8.41 -13.98
C VAL A 125 -12.98 9.73 -14.35
N SER A 126 -12.26 10.69 -14.95
CA SER A 126 -12.82 11.98 -15.38
C SER A 126 -13.66 11.94 -16.68
N ALA A 127 -13.72 10.80 -17.39
CA ALA A 127 -14.33 10.74 -18.72
C ALA A 127 -15.82 10.30 -18.73
N GLU A 128 -16.39 9.88 -17.61
CA GLU A 128 -17.75 9.33 -17.55
C GLU A 128 -18.79 10.23 -16.83
N GLU A 129 -18.40 11.43 -16.39
CA GLU A 129 -19.32 12.42 -15.79
C GLU A 129 -19.41 13.73 -16.61
N ALA A 130 -19.58 13.62 -17.93
CA ALA A 130 -19.88 14.74 -18.83
C ALA A 130 -21.29 14.65 -19.43
#